data_AF-V7CBB5-F1
#
_entry.id   AF-V7CBB5-F1
#
_cell.length_a   1.000
_cell.length_b   1.000
_cell.length_c   1.000
_cell.angle_alpha   90.00
_cell.angle_beta   90.00
_cell.angle_gamma   90.00
#
_symmetry.space_group_name_H-M   'P 1'
#
loop_
_entity.id
_entity.type
_entity.pdbx_description
1 polymer ?
#
loop_
_entity_poly.entity_id
_entity_poly.type
_entity_poly.pdbx_seq_one_letter_code
_entity_poly.pdbx_strand_id
1 'polypeptide(L)'
;MDVEGRATQKIEEGEEKGSQNDDSGLATAHTIDRDSWKQVGSMLVTSFNCGWILSFSNLIMWPLGWTWGIICLLVVGLYTAYANWLLAAFHFVDNRRFIRYRDLMGYVYGNSMYHITWVFQFLTLLLGNMGFILLGGKALKEINSEFSDSPLRLQYYIVITGVAYFFYSFSIPTISAMKNWLGVSAMLTFTYIIFLLFVLVKDGKSNSNRDFDISGSEVSKVFNSFGAISAIIVSNTSGLLPEIQSTLRKPAVKNMKKALCLQYTVGVLFYYGVIVMGYWAYGSAVSAYLPENLSGPKWINVLINAIVFLQSIVSQHMFVVPILEALDTKFLEIDKAMHSGENLKRLFLLRASFFTGNTFVAAAFPFMGDFVNFLGSFSLVPLTFMFPSMLFIKVKGRTASIEKKAWHWFNIIFSFVLTIATTISAVRLIVDNIQKYHFFADA
;
A
#
# COMPACT_ATOMS: atom_id res chain seq x y z
N MET A 1 2.52 -46.19 -5.29
CA MET A 1 2.21 -44.79 -5.65
C MET A 1 0.83 -44.39 -5.09
N ASP A 2 0.51 -44.76 -3.84
CA ASP A 2 -0.85 -44.59 -3.27
C ASP A 2 -0.87 -44.36 -1.74
N VAL A 3 0.29 -44.09 -1.14
CA VAL A 3 0.41 -43.81 0.31
C VAL A 3 0.45 -42.30 0.57
N GLU A 4 1.01 -41.54 -0.36
CA GLU A 4 1.16 -40.09 -0.26
C GLU A 4 -0.17 -39.35 -0.48
N GLY A 5 -0.99 -39.80 -1.45
CA GLY A 5 -2.33 -39.24 -1.68
C GLY A 5 -3.29 -39.45 -0.49
N ARG A 6 -3.17 -40.60 0.20
CA ARG A 6 -4.01 -40.94 1.37
C ARG A 6 -3.59 -40.19 2.63
N ALA A 7 -2.34 -39.74 2.74
CA ALA A 7 -1.86 -38.88 3.82
C ALA A 7 -2.33 -37.43 3.62
N THR A 8 -2.32 -36.91 2.39
CA THR A 8 -2.84 -35.58 2.07
C THR A 8 -4.35 -35.50 2.28
N GLN A 9 -5.09 -36.55 1.92
CA GLN A 9 -6.54 -36.60 2.09
C GLN A 9 -6.97 -36.76 3.57
N LYS A 10 -6.18 -37.45 4.41
CA LYS A 10 -6.43 -37.51 5.87
C LYS A 10 -6.10 -36.20 6.59
N ILE A 11 -5.19 -35.39 6.07
CA ILE A 11 -4.95 -34.02 6.56
C ILE A 11 -6.14 -33.12 6.17
N GLU A 12 -6.70 -33.29 4.97
CA GLU A 12 -7.88 -32.53 4.51
C GLU A 12 -9.18 -32.94 5.24
N GLU A 13 -9.41 -34.22 5.52
CA GLU A 13 -10.60 -34.68 6.27
C GLU A 13 -10.53 -34.39 7.78
N GLY A 14 -9.33 -34.24 8.34
CA GLY A 14 -9.12 -33.85 9.74
C GLY A 14 -9.46 -32.37 10.02
N GLU A 15 -9.37 -31.50 9.01
CA GLU A 15 -9.74 -30.07 9.13
C GLU A 15 -11.26 -29.83 9.01
N GLU A 16 -12.03 -30.76 8.44
CA GLU A 16 -13.49 -30.57 8.22
C GLU A 16 -14.37 -30.89 9.44
N LYS A 17 -13.86 -31.57 10.48
CA LYS A 17 -14.70 -32.06 11.60
C LYS A 17 -14.40 -31.50 13.00
N GLY A 18 -13.57 -30.47 13.13
CA GLY A 18 -13.27 -29.87 14.45
C GLY A 18 -13.25 -28.34 14.44
N SER A 19 -14.33 -27.73 14.95
CA SER A 19 -14.48 -26.35 15.48
C SER A 19 -15.70 -25.59 14.90
N GLN A 20 -16.89 -26.13 15.16
CA GLN A 20 -18.00 -25.27 15.56
C GLN A 20 -17.89 -25.12 17.07
N ASN A 21 -17.81 -23.87 17.55
CA ASN A 21 -17.70 -23.45 18.95
C ASN A 21 -16.27 -23.42 19.51
N ASP A 22 -15.55 -22.32 19.24
CA ASP A 22 -14.70 -21.63 20.23
C ASP A 22 -14.27 -20.27 19.68
N ASP A 23 -15.25 -19.38 19.46
CA ASP A 23 -14.98 -17.94 19.29
C ASP A 23 -14.75 -17.32 20.69
N SER A 24 -13.58 -17.61 21.26
CA SER A 24 -13.01 -16.85 22.39
C SER A 24 -11.87 -15.93 21.93
N GLY A 25 -11.88 -15.55 20.63
CA GLY A 25 -10.97 -14.54 20.08
C GLY A 25 -11.45 -13.13 20.40
N LEU A 26 -10.52 -12.28 20.86
CA LEU A 26 -10.71 -10.85 21.17
C LEU A 26 -11.82 -10.18 20.35
N ALA A 27 -12.82 -9.61 21.04
CA ALA A 27 -13.85 -8.79 20.42
C ALA A 27 -13.21 -7.71 19.54
N THR A 28 -13.54 -7.74 18.26
CA THR A 28 -12.96 -6.85 17.25
C THR A 28 -14.09 -6.46 16.30
N ALA A 29 -14.14 -5.20 15.87
CA ALA A 29 -15.19 -4.70 15.00
C ALA A 29 -15.00 -5.12 13.52
N HIS A 30 -13.96 -5.89 13.21
CA HIS A 30 -13.77 -6.47 11.89
C HIS A 30 -14.90 -7.47 11.58
N THR A 31 -15.54 -7.31 10.44
CA THR A 31 -16.46 -8.32 9.90
C THR A 31 -15.65 -9.54 9.48
N ILE A 32 -15.69 -10.60 10.27
CA ILE A 32 -14.94 -11.85 10.04
C ILE A 32 -15.72 -12.76 9.08
N ASP A 33 -15.00 -13.49 8.23
CA ASP A 33 -15.49 -14.65 7.44
C ASP A 33 -16.58 -14.40 6.39
N ARG A 34 -16.72 -13.18 5.85
CA ARG A 34 -17.76 -12.89 4.84
C ARG A 34 -17.25 -12.70 3.43
N ASP A 35 -16.02 -12.25 3.24
CA ASP A 35 -15.57 -11.78 1.94
C ASP A 35 -15.09 -12.91 1.03
N SER A 36 -15.37 -12.76 -0.26
CA SER A 36 -14.89 -13.69 -1.29
C SER A 36 -13.45 -13.37 -1.68
N TRP A 37 -12.69 -14.39 -2.08
CA TRP A 37 -11.31 -14.18 -2.55
C TRP A 37 -11.22 -13.25 -3.77
N LYS A 38 -12.26 -13.20 -4.62
CA LYS A 38 -12.32 -12.30 -5.78
C LYS A 38 -12.43 -10.84 -5.33
N GLN A 39 -13.28 -10.59 -4.33
CA GLN A 39 -13.46 -9.27 -3.74
C GLN A 39 -12.15 -8.79 -3.10
N VAL A 40 -11.54 -9.60 -2.23
CA VAL A 40 -10.26 -9.26 -1.60
C VAL A 40 -9.12 -9.15 -2.62
N GLY A 41 -9.07 -10.02 -3.62
CA GLY A 41 -8.08 -9.92 -4.70
C GLY A 41 -8.22 -8.63 -5.50
N SER A 42 -9.46 -8.25 -5.85
CA SER A 42 -9.74 -6.96 -6.48
C SER A 42 -9.30 -5.80 -5.60
N MET A 43 -9.57 -5.85 -4.30
CA MET A 43 -9.19 -4.84 -3.32
C MET A 43 -7.68 -4.67 -3.17
N LEU A 44 -6.95 -5.79 -3.13
CA LEU A 44 -5.50 -5.79 -3.11
C LEU A 44 -4.93 -5.12 -4.36
N VAL A 45 -5.44 -5.45 -5.54
CA VAL A 45 -5.06 -4.78 -6.78
C VAL A 45 -5.42 -3.30 -6.67
N THR A 46 -6.70 -2.97 -6.61
CA THR A 46 -7.22 -1.66 -6.95
C THR A 46 -7.12 -0.62 -5.85
N SER A 47 -6.87 -0.99 -4.59
CA SER A 47 -6.86 -0.02 -3.49
C SER A 47 -5.54 0.02 -2.74
N PHE A 48 -4.97 -1.14 -2.41
CA PHE A 48 -3.74 -1.20 -1.64
C PHE A 48 -2.46 -1.00 -2.48
N ASN A 49 -2.42 -1.53 -3.69
CA ASN A 49 -1.24 -1.41 -4.57
C ASN A 49 -1.39 -0.30 -5.63
N CYS A 50 -2.59 0.25 -5.77
CA CYS A 50 -2.95 1.17 -6.85
C CYS A 50 -2.58 2.64 -6.59
N GLY A 51 -2.50 3.04 -5.31
CA GLY A 51 -2.53 4.45 -4.93
C GLY A 51 -1.40 5.30 -5.51
N TRP A 52 -0.22 4.72 -5.72
CA TRP A 52 0.96 5.46 -6.15
C TRP A 52 1.51 5.00 -7.50
N ILE A 53 0.71 4.26 -8.27
CA ILE A 53 1.08 3.78 -9.62
C ILE A 53 1.59 4.90 -10.52
N LEU A 54 1.00 6.09 -10.38
CA LEU A 54 1.32 7.27 -11.17
C LEU A 54 2.66 7.92 -10.80
N SER A 55 3.28 7.52 -9.69
CA SER A 55 4.62 8.01 -9.28
C SER A 55 5.71 6.99 -9.54
N PHE A 56 5.37 5.71 -9.66
CA PHE A 56 6.36 4.63 -9.72
C PHE A 56 7.23 4.65 -10.98
N SER A 57 6.78 5.21 -12.11
CA SER A 57 7.66 5.42 -13.28
C SER A 57 8.88 6.28 -12.90
N ASN A 58 8.65 7.40 -12.19
CA ASN A 58 9.72 8.27 -11.72
C ASN A 58 10.49 7.65 -10.55
N LEU A 59 9.80 7.06 -9.56
CA LEU A 59 10.50 6.57 -8.37
C LEU A 59 11.32 5.30 -8.60
N ILE A 60 10.97 4.49 -9.62
CA ILE A 60 11.61 3.20 -9.87
C ILE A 60 12.52 3.25 -11.09
N MET A 61 11.99 3.65 -12.25
CA MET A 61 12.70 3.49 -13.51
C MET A 61 13.74 4.59 -13.75
N TRP A 62 13.48 5.84 -13.32
CA TRP A 62 14.47 6.92 -13.47
C TRP A 62 15.76 6.65 -12.65
N PRO A 63 15.71 6.25 -11.37
CA PRO A 63 16.92 5.95 -10.60
C PRO A 63 17.72 4.74 -11.07
N LEU A 64 17.02 3.69 -11.52
CA LEU A 64 17.62 2.40 -11.87
C LEU A 64 17.95 2.28 -13.38
N GLY A 65 17.33 3.12 -14.21
CA GLY A 65 17.34 2.96 -15.66
C GLY A 65 16.63 1.68 -16.12
N TRP A 66 16.79 1.37 -17.41
CA TRP A 66 16.11 0.24 -18.06
C TRP A 66 16.52 -1.12 -17.51
N THR A 67 17.81 -1.43 -17.56
CA THR A 67 18.32 -2.77 -17.25
C THR A 67 18.04 -3.13 -15.79
N TRP A 68 18.51 -2.30 -14.85
CA TRP A 68 18.30 -2.56 -13.43
C TRP A 68 16.85 -2.33 -13.01
N GLY A 69 16.12 -1.39 -13.62
CA GLY A 69 14.70 -1.16 -13.33
C GLY A 69 13.87 -2.42 -13.56
N ILE A 70 14.01 -3.05 -14.72
CA ILE A 70 13.28 -4.30 -15.04
C ILE A 70 13.73 -5.47 -14.16
N ILE A 71 15.04 -5.64 -13.95
CA ILE A 71 15.57 -6.72 -13.09
C ILE A 71 15.04 -6.57 -11.67
N CYS A 72 15.12 -5.38 -11.08
CA CYS A 72 14.66 -5.12 -9.72
C CYS A 72 13.13 -5.26 -9.61
N LEU A 73 12.35 -4.76 -10.57
CA LEU A 73 10.89 -4.94 -10.58
C LEU A 73 10.49 -6.42 -10.51
N LEU A 74 11.14 -7.27 -11.30
CA LEU A 74 10.87 -8.70 -11.33
C LEU A 74 11.37 -9.40 -10.05
N VAL A 75 12.62 -9.21 -9.68
CA VAL A 75 13.24 -9.91 -8.54
C VAL A 75 12.60 -9.49 -7.22
N VAL A 76 12.48 -8.18 -6.96
CA VAL A 76 11.87 -7.66 -5.72
C VAL A 76 10.38 -7.96 -5.70
N GLY A 77 9.69 -7.87 -6.85
CA GLY A 77 8.27 -8.24 -6.97
C GLY A 77 8.01 -9.71 -6.64
N LEU A 78 8.78 -10.64 -7.23
CA LEU A 78 8.68 -12.08 -6.95
C LEU A 78 9.02 -12.40 -5.49
N TYR A 79 10.04 -11.74 -4.94
CA TYR A 79 10.44 -11.92 -3.55
C TYR A 79 9.36 -11.40 -2.58
N THR A 80 8.70 -10.28 -2.92
CA THR A 80 7.56 -9.73 -2.17
C THR A 80 6.34 -10.65 -2.26
N ALA A 81 6.11 -11.28 -3.42
CA ALA A 81 5.07 -12.30 -3.60
C ALA A 81 5.32 -13.52 -2.71
N TYR A 82 6.56 -14.03 -2.70
CA TYR A 82 6.97 -15.14 -1.84
C TYR A 82 6.75 -14.81 -0.35
N ALA A 83 7.17 -13.63 0.09
CA ALA A 83 7.08 -13.25 1.49
C ALA A 83 5.63 -13.05 1.97
N ASN A 84 4.77 -12.47 1.12
CA ASN A 84 3.33 -12.39 1.39
C ASN A 84 2.67 -13.77 1.37
N TRP A 85 3.06 -14.66 0.45
CA TRP A 85 2.57 -16.04 0.41
C TRP A 85 2.93 -16.81 1.68
N LEU A 86 4.15 -16.58 2.19
CA LEU A 86 4.63 -17.14 3.46
C LEU A 86 3.82 -16.61 4.64
N LEU A 87 3.66 -15.28 4.74
CA LEU A 87 2.89 -14.64 5.81
C LEU A 87 1.44 -15.14 5.84
N ALA A 88 0.81 -15.31 4.67
CA ALA A 88 -0.54 -15.84 4.57
C ALA A 88 -0.70 -17.26 5.13
N ALA A 89 0.38 -18.04 5.19
CA ALA A 89 0.38 -19.38 5.76
C ALA A 89 0.39 -19.40 7.29
N PHE A 90 0.69 -18.28 7.95
CA PHE A 90 0.73 -18.14 9.42
C PHE A 90 -0.55 -17.53 10.00
N HIS A 91 -1.67 -17.57 9.25
CA HIS A 91 -2.98 -17.13 9.74
C HIS A 91 -3.47 -17.94 10.96
N PHE A 92 -3.04 -19.19 11.04
CA PHE A 92 -3.25 -20.07 12.19
C PHE A 92 -1.89 -20.50 12.74
N VAL A 93 -1.68 -20.31 14.05
CA VAL A 93 -0.52 -20.81 14.78
C VAL A 93 -1.03 -21.48 16.05
N ASP A 94 -0.57 -22.71 16.33
CA ASP A 94 -1.04 -23.53 17.45
C ASP A 94 -2.58 -23.67 17.51
N ASN A 95 -3.23 -23.87 16.35
CA ASN A 95 -4.69 -23.91 16.18
C ASN A 95 -5.43 -22.61 16.58
N ARG A 96 -4.72 -21.52 16.86
CA ARG A 96 -5.30 -20.21 17.13
C ARG A 96 -5.27 -19.35 15.87
N ARG A 97 -6.41 -18.72 15.56
CA ARG A 97 -6.53 -17.75 14.46
C ARG A 97 -6.01 -16.40 14.92
N PHE A 98 -5.17 -15.77 14.10
CA PHE A 98 -4.75 -14.40 14.31
C PHE A 98 -5.42 -13.45 13.32
N ILE A 99 -5.95 -12.35 13.84
CA ILE A 99 -6.65 -11.33 13.03
C ILE A 99 -5.67 -10.22 12.66
N ARG A 100 -4.86 -9.77 13.62
CA ARG A 100 -3.94 -8.64 13.45
C ARG A 100 -2.50 -9.12 13.48
N TYR A 101 -1.65 -8.49 12.68
CA TYR A 101 -0.25 -8.87 12.58
C TYR A 101 0.50 -8.66 13.90
N ARG A 102 0.26 -7.53 14.58
CA ARG A 102 0.80 -7.27 15.93
C ARG A 102 0.42 -8.33 16.97
N ASP A 103 -0.79 -8.89 16.90
CA ASP A 103 -1.23 -9.93 17.84
C ASP A 103 -0.47 -11.22 17.57
N LEU A 104 -0.29 -11.58 16.30
CA LEU A 104 0.53 -12.73 15.87
C LEU A 104 1.98 -12.60 16.33
N MET A 105 2.61 -11.44 16.07
CA MET A 105 3.98 -11.18 16.50
C MET A 105 4.11 -11.15 18.03
N GLY A 106 3.12 -10.58 18.72
CA GLY A 106 3.04 -10.53 20.17
C GLY A 106 2.93 -11.92 20.81
N TYR A 107 2.11 -12.80 20.24
CA TYR A 107 1.98 -14.18 20.71
C TYR A 107 3.28 -14.97 20.54
N VAL A 108 3.96 -14.82 19.40
CA VAL A 108 5.12 -15.64 19.05
C VAL A 108 6.42 -15.14 19.70
N TYR A 109 6.58 -13.82 19.87
CA TYR A 109 7.82 -13.19 20.36
C TYR A 109 7.66 -12.35 21.63
N GLY A 110 6.44 -12.16 22.14
CA GLY A 110 6.16 -11.39 23.35
C GLY A 110 5.83 -9.92 23.10
N ASN A 111 5.57 -9.20 24.19
CA ASN A 111 4.96 -7.88 24.18
C ASN A 111 5.81 -6.80 23.45
N SER A 112 7.14 -6.91 23.44
CA SER A 112 7.98 -5.97 22.71
C SER A 112 7.72 -6.02 21.20
N MET A 113 7.61 -7.23 20.62
CA MET A 113 7.34 -7.38 19.19
C MET A 113 5.91 -6.98 18.82
N TYR A 114 4.95 -7.07 19.76
CA TYR A 114 3.62 -6.50 19.58
C TYR A 114 3.71 -5.00 19.29
N HIS A 115 4.40 -4.25 20.16
CA HIS A 115 4.50 -2.79 20.05
C HIS A 115 5.31 -2.36 18.83
N ILE A 116 6.42 -3.05 18.53
CA ILE A 116 7.22 -2.76 17.33
C ILE A 116 6.39 -2.95 16.06
N THR A 117 5.65 -4.07 15.96
CA THR A 117 4.78 -4.35 14.81
C THR A 117 3.67 -3.31 14.70
N TRP A 118 3.07 -2.93 15.84
CA TRP A 118 2.07 -1.87 15.86
C TRP A 118 2.62 -0.54 15.35
N VAL A 119 3.82 -0.13 15.77
CA VAL A 119 4.45 1.13 15.31
C VAL A 119 4.67 1.09 13.80
N PHE A 120 5.20 0.00 13.24
CA PHE A 120 5.39 -0.11 11.79
C PHE A 120 4.06 -0.10 11.03
N GLN A 121 3.06 -0.84 11.47
CA GLN A 121 1.74 -0.82 10.82
C GLN A 121 1.06 0.55 10.92
N PHE A 122 1.12 1.19 12.09
CA PHE A 122 0.54 2.52 12.30
C PHE A 122 1.22 3.56 11.41
N LEU A 123 2.54 3.51 11.30
CA LEU A 123 3.28 4.42 10.44
C LEU A 123 2.98 4.18 8.95
N THR A 124 2.88 2.93 8.50
CA THR A 124 2.41 2.59 7.14
C THR A 124 1.03 3.18 6.85
N LEU A 125 0.09 3.02 7.78
CA LEU A 125 -1.26 3.58 7.65
C LEU A 125 -1.22 5.11 7.59
N LEU A 126 -0.50 5.75 8.52
CA LEU A 126 -0.41 7.21 8.61
C LEU A 126 0.22 7.83 7.35
N LEU A 127 1.40 7.35 6.95
CA LEU A 127 2.10 7.84 5.76
C LEU A 127 1.32 7.54 4.48
N GLY A 128 0.66 6.37 4.41
CA GLY A 128 -0.22 6.04 3.29
C GLY A 128 -1.34 7.06 3.14
N ASN A 129 -1.98 7.45 4.25
CA ASN A 129 -3.01 8.49 4.24
C ASN A 129 -2.47 9.85 3.76
N MET A 130 -1.28 10.27 4.20
CA MET A 130 -0.64 11.50 3.70
C MET A 130 -0.39 11.44 2.19
N GLY A 131 0.15 10.30 1.71
CA GLY A 131 0.41 10.07 0.30
C GLY A 131 -0.84 10.15 -0.57
N PHE A 132 -1.98 9.60 -0.11
CA PHE A 132 -3.24 9.71 -0.85
C PHE A 132 -3.84 11.12 -0.84
N ILE A 133 -3.65 11.90 0.23
CA ILE A 133 -4.08 13.30 0.25
C ILE A 133 -3.29 14.09 -0.80
N LEU A 134 -1.98 13.85 -0.89
CA LEU A 134 -1.12 14.51 -1.86
C LEU A 134 -1.46 14.10 -3.30
N LEU A 135 -1.71 12.80 -3.54
CA LEU A 135 -2.18 12.29 -4.82
C LEU A 135 -3.47 13.00 -5.27
N GLY A 136 -4.47 13.09 -4.39
CA GLY A 136 -5.72 13.76 -4.71
C GLY A 136 -5.52 15.26 -4.96
N GLY A 137 -4.63 15.91 -4.20
CA GLY A 137 -4.28 17.32 -4.41
C GLY A 137 -3.64 17.56 -5.78
N LYS A 138 -2.71 16.69 -6.20
CA LYS A 138 -2.09 16.76 -7.52
C LYS A 138 -3.10 16.50 -8.64
N ALA A 139 -3.98 15.52 -8.49
CA ALA A 139 -5.03 15.24 -9.46
C ALA A 139 -5.96 16.45 -9.65
N LEU A 140 -6.41 17.10 -8.57
CA LEU A 140 -7.23 18.30 -8.64
C LEU A 140 -6.49 19.50 -9.25
N LYS A 141 -5.21 19.67 -8.91
CA LYS A 141 -4.37 20.74 -9.49
C LYS A 141 -4.26 20.56 -11.00
N GLU A 142 -4.02 19.33 -11.46
CA GLU A 142 -3.88 19.02 -12.88
C GLU A 142 -5.17 19.28 -13.66
N ILE A 143 -6.33 18.96 -13.09
CA ILE A 143 -7.63 19.34 -13.68
C ILE A 143 -7.70 20.86 -13.86
N ASN A 144 -7.32 21.64 -12.83
CA ASN A 144 -7.42 23.09 -12.90
C ASN A 144 -6.43 23.70 -13.90
N SER A 145 -5.23 23.13 -14.06
CA SER A 145 -4.22 23.57 -15.04
C SER A 145 -4.73 23.51 -16.49
N GLU A 146 -5.70 22.64 -16.80
CA GLU A 146 -6.30 22.56 -18.13
C GLU A 146 -7.24 23.73 -18.47
N PHE A 147 -7.76 24.41 -17.43
CA PHE A 147 -8.75 25.50 -17.54
C PHE A 147 -8.21 26.88 -17.13
N SER A 148 -7.08 26.93 -16.43
CA SER A 148 -6.50 28.18 -15.92
C SER A 148 -5.02 28.27 -16.27
N ASP A 149 -4.64 29.40 -16.88
CA ASP A 149 -3.24 29.75 -17.17
C ASP A 149 -2.44 30.11 -15.89
N SER A 150 -3.11 30.20 -14.74
CA SER A 150 -2.50 30.49 -13.44
C SER A 150 -3.15 29.62 -12.35
N PRO A 151 -2.81 28.32 -12.28
CA PRO A 151 -3.37 27.43 -11.28
C PRO A 151 -2.96 27.87 -9.87
N LEU A 152 -3.88 27.67 -8.91
CA LEU A 152 -3.58 27.87 -7.49
C LEU A 152 -2.45 26.92 -7.04
N ARG A 153 -1.81 27.28 -5.92
CA ARG A 153 -0.76 26.44 -5.34
C ARG A 153 -1.29 25.07 -4.92
N LEU A 154 -0.44 24.05 -4.98
CA LEU A 154 -0.79 22.67 -4.63
C LEU A 154 -1.43 22.53 -3.24
N GLN A 155 -1.03 23.35 -2.27
CA GLN A 155 -1.54 23.32 -0.90
C GLN A 155 -3.05 23.54 -0.81
N TYR A 156 -3.63 24.38 -1.67
CA TYR A 156 -5.07 24.59 -1.69
C TYR A 156 -5.81 23.31 -2.08
N TYR A 157 -5.31 22.61 -3.09
CA TYR A 157 -5.88 21.34 -3.52
C TYR A 157 -5.67 20.23 -2.50
N ILE A 158 -4.52 20.19 -1.80
CA ILE A 158 -4.28 19.29 -0.67
C ILE A 158 -5.33 19.50 0.43
N VAL A 159 -5.65 20.76 0.77
CA VAL A 159 -6.69 21.08 1.75
C VAL A 159 -8.07 20.63 1.27
N ILE A 160 -8.42 20.89 0.02
CA ILE A 160 -9.70 20.44 -0.58
C ILE A 160 -9.80 18.91 -0.52
N THR A 161 -8.73 18.19 -0.87
CA THR A 161 -8.68 16.73 -0.78
C THR A 161 -8.85 16.24 0.66
N GLY A 162 -8.17 16.86 1.63
CA GLY A 162 -8.32 16.54 3.05
C GLY A 162 -9.75 16.68 3.55
N VAL A 163 -10.43 17.77 3.15
CA VAL A 163 -11.84 18.03 3.46
C VAL A 163 -12.75 16.99 2.80
N ALA A 164 -12.53 16.67 1.53
CA ALA A 164 -13.31 15.65 0.82
C ALA A 164 -13.18 14.27 1.50
N TYR A 165 -11.97 13.88 1.89
CA TYR A 165 -11.71 12.61 2.57
C TYR A 165 -12.32 12.56 3.96
N PHE A 166 -12.30 13.68 4.69
CA PHE A 166 -13.00 13.82 5.96
C PHE A 166 -14.51 13.57 5.80
N PHE A 167 -15.16 14.23 4.84
CA PHE A 167 -16.61 14.05 4.60
C PHE A 167 -16.95 12.62 4.17
N TYR A 168 -16.15 12.01 3.30
CA TYR A 168 -16.33 10.63 2.90
C TYR A 168 -16.21 9.68 4.09
N SER A 169 -15.15 9.86 4.90
CA SER A 169 -14.94 9.09 6.11
C SER A 169 -16.09 9.25 7.09
N PHE A 170 -16.57 10.47 7.32
CA PHE A 170 -17.71 10.76 8.18
C PHE A 170 -18.99 10.07 7.71
N SER A 171 -19.24 10.06 6.40
CA SER A 171 -20.44 9.45 5.80
C SER A 171 -20.39 7.92 5.79
N ILE A 172 -19.19 7.34 5.71
CA ILE A 172 -18.98 5.89 5.62
C ILE A 172 -18.06 5.48 6.77
N PRO A 173 -18.61 5.31 8.00
CA PRO A 173 -17.77 5.07 9.17
C PRO A 173 -17.22 3.64 9.27
N THR A 174 -17.72 2.68 8.48
CA THR A 174 -17.40 1.25 8.66
C THR A 174 -16.95 0.54 7.37
N ILE A 175 -16.07 -0.46 7.53
CA ILE A 175 -15.58 -1.34 6.45
C ILE A 175 -16.75 -2.05 5.74
N SER A 176 -17.81 -2.41 6.47
CA SER A 176 -18.95 -3.11 5.85
C SER A 176 -19.68 -2.26 4.82
N ALA A 177 -19.72 -0.93 5.01
CA ALA A 177 -20.33 -0.01 4.05
C ALA A 177 -19.43 0.22 2.81
N MET A 178 -18.12 0.05 2.95
CA MET A 178 -17.14 0.11 1.85
C MET A 178 -17.30 -1.02 0.82
N LYS A 179 -17.87 -2.16 1.22
CA LYS A 179 -18.04 -3.32 0.33
C LYS A 179 -18.70 -2.97 -1.01
N ASN A 180 -19.70 -2.09 -0.98
CA ASN A 180 -20.42 -1.67 -2.19
C ASN A 180 -19.58 -0.75 -3.09
N TRP A 181 -18.63 -0.02 -2.52
CA TRP A 181 -17.75 0.91 -3.25
C TRP A 181 -16.55 0.23 -3.89
N LEU A 182 -16.23 -0.99 -3.48
CA LEU A 182 -15.06 -1.70 -3.98
C LEU A 182 -15.16 -2.06 -5.47
N GLY A 183 -16.34 -2.48 -5.92
CA GLY A 183 -16.58 -2.74 -7.35
C GLY A 183 -16.45 -1.49 -8.20
N VAL A 184 -17.00 -0.37 -7.72
CA VAL A 184 -16.89 0.95 -8.37
C VAL A 184 -15.42 1.39 -8.42
N SER A 185 -14.69 1.27 -7.31
CA SER A 185 -13.24 1.58 -7.25
C SER A 185 -12.44 0.74 -8.23
N ALA A 186 -12.76 -0.55 -8.37
CA ALA A 186 -12.11 -1.41 -9.36
C ALA A 186 -12.37 -0.95 -10.79
N MET A 187 -13.62 -0.63 -11.12
CA MET A 187 -13.97 -0.10 -12.44
C MET A 187 -13.22 1.20 -12.73
N LEU A 188 -13.28 2.18 -11.82
CA LEU A 188 -12.55 3.45 -11.93
C LEU A 188 -11.05 3.20 -12.16
N THR A 189 -10.47 2.29 -11.40
CA THR A 189 -9.05 1.93 -11.51
C THR A 189 -8.67 1.45 -12.90
N PHE A 190 -9.35 0.43 -13.41
CA PHE A 190 -9.05 -0.10 -14.74
C PHE A 190 -9.35 0.93 -15.83
N THR A 191 -10.41 1.73 -15.68
CA THR A 191 -10.75 2.78 -16.63
C THR A 191 -9.62 3.80 -16.78
N TYR A 192 -9.14 4.41 -15.68
CA TYR A 192 -8.07 5.39 -15.82
C TYR A 192 -6.77 4.75 -16.31
N ILE A 193 -6.45 3.52 -15.92
CA ILE A 193 -5.25 2.81 -16.40
C ILE A 193 -5.30 2.61 -17.92
N ILE A 194 -6.44 2.20 -18.47
CA ILE A 194 -6.61 1.99 -19.91
C ILE A 194 -6.44 3.31 -20.67
N PHE A 195 -7.12 4.38 -20.23
CA PHE A 195 -6.97 5.70 -20.85
C PHE A 195 -5.53 6.22 -20.75
N LEU A 196 -4.91 6.07 -19.58
CA LEU A 196 -3.53 6.46 -19.35
C LEU A 196 -2.59 5.71 -20.30
N LEU A 197 -2.67 4.38 -20.38
CA LEU A 197 -1.84 3.58 -21.28
C LEU A 197 -2.03 3.98 -22.75
N PHE A 198 -3.25 4.31 -23.18
CA PHE A 198 -3.50 4.79 -24.53
C PHE A 198 -2.76 6.11 -24.82
N VAL A 199 -2.82 7.07 -23.89
CA VAL A 199 -2.07 8.34 -24.03
C VAL A 199 -0.56 8.10 -24.00
N LEU A 200 -0.06 7.25 -23.09
CA LEU A 200 1.37 6.92 -23.01
C LEU A 200 1.90 6.30 -24.31
N VAL A 201 1.12 5.42 -24.97
CA VAL A 201 1.49 4.85 -26.26
C VAL A 201 1.58 5.94 -27.34
N LYS A 202 0.63 6.87 -27.37
CA LYS A 202 0.64 8.00 -28.30
C LYS A 202 1.87 8.88 -28.05
N ASP A 203 2.06 9.30 -26.81
CA ASP A 203 3.12 10.21 -26.40
C ASP A 203 4.52 9.62 -26.66
N GLY A 204 4.72 8.35 -26.30
CA GLY A 204 5.99 7.67 -26.57
C GLY A 204 6.25 7.36 -28.05
N LYS A 205 5.23 7.39 -28.91
CA LYS A 205 5.44 7.35 -30.37
C LYS A 205 5.79 8.72 -30.95
N SER A 206 5.20 9.79 -30.42
CA SER A 206 5.49 11.16 -30.87
C SER A 206 6.77 11.74 -30.30
N ASN A 207 7.22 11.26 -29.13
CA ASN A 207 8.42 11.77 -28.47
C ASN A 207 9.68 11.10 -29.03
N SER A 208 10.34 11.79 -29.97
CA SER A 208 11.59 11.34 -30.58
C SER A 208 12.84 11.69 -29.75
N ASN A 209 12.74 12.63 -28.80
CA ASN A 209 13.87 13.14 -28.04
C ASN A 209 13.85 12.63 -26.58
N ARG A 210 13.88 11.31 -26.42
CA ARG A 210 13.88 10.66 -25.11
C ARG A 210 15.31 10.39 -24.65
N ASP A 211 15.65 10.93 -23.50
CA ASP A 211 16.87 10.59 -22.79
C ASP A 211 16.58 9.52 -21.73
N PHE A 212 17.49 8.56 -21.60
CA PHE A 212 17.41 7.49 -20.60
C PHE A 212 18.66 7.46 -19.71
N ASP A 213 19.51 8.49 -19.79
CA ASP A 213 20.69 8.60 -18.95
C ASP A 213 20.32 8.89 -17.49
N ILE A 214 21.09 8.30 -16.59
CA ILE A 214 20.88 8.43 -15.15
C ILE A 214 21.77 9.57 -14.68
N SER A 215 21.18 10.77 -14.55
CA SER A 215 21.89 11.96 -14.07
C SER A 215 22.17 11.91 -12.56
N GLY A 216 23.34 12.39 -12.14
CA GLY A 216 23.69 12.59 -10.73
C GLY A 216 25.09 12.08 -10.39
N SER A 217 25.57 12.42 -9.19
CA SER A 217 26.83 11.85 -8.67
C SER A 217 26.68 10.36 -8.37
N GLU A 218 27.78 9.61 -8.38
CA GLU A 218 27.77 8.16 -8.06
C GLU A 218 27.11 7.87 -6.70
N VAL A 219 27.36 8.73 -5.71
CA VAL A 219 26.72 8.63 -4.39
C VAL A 219 25.20 8.85 -4.53
N SER A 220 24.75 9.84 -5.30
CA SER A 220 23.31 10.05 -5.54
C SER A 220 22.66 8.85 -6.23
N LYS A 221 23.32 8.26 -7.23
CA LYS A 221 22.79 7.08 -7.95
C LYS A 221 22.58 5.89 -7.02
N VAL A 222 23.54 5.62 -6.12
CA VAL A 222 23.43 4.51 -5.15
C VAL A 222 22.25 4.72 -4.19
N PHE A 223 22.12 5.91 -3.61
CA PHE A 223 21.00 6.19 -2.70
C PHE A 223 19.67 6.17 -3.46
N ASN A 224 19.56 6.84 -4.61
CA ASN A 224 18.34 6.81 -5.42
C ASN A 224 17.94 5.36 -5.81
N SER A 225 18.91 4.47 -6.04
CA SER A 225 18.65 3.04 -6.28
C SER A 225 18.02 2.33 -5.07
N PHE A 226 18.48 2.64 -3.85
CA PHE A 226 17.83 2.14 -2.62
C PHE A 226 16.41 2.71 -2.47
N GLY A 227 16.20 3.99 -2.78
CA GLY A 227 14.86 4.58 -2.88
C GLY A 227 13.96 3.82 -3.85
N ALA A 228 14.46 3.49 -5.04
CA ALA A 228 13.72 2.73 -6.03
C ALA A 228 13.35 1.32 -5.56
N ILE A 229 14.25 0.60 -4.88
CA ILE A 229 13.93 -0.70 -4.27
C ILE A 229 12.78 -0.56 -3.27
N SER A 230 12.81 0.49 -2.46
CA SER A 230 11.74 0.81 -1.51
C SER A 230 10.40 1.07 -2.21
N ALA A 231 10.39 1.88 -3.26
CA ALA A 231 9.19 2.13 -4.07
C ALA A 231 8.64 0.84 -4.74
N ILE A 232 9.50 -0.08 -5.17
CA ILE A 232 9.06 -1.41 -5.67
C ILE A 232 8.37 -2.21 -4.56
N ILE A 233 8.84 -2.13 -3.31
CA ILE A 233 8.18 -2.82 -2.19
C ILE A 233 6.80 -2.22 -1.95
N VAL A 234 6.70 -0.88 -1.91
CA VAL A 234 5.40 -0.17 -1.76
C VAL A 234 4.40 -0.58 -2.85
N SER A 235 4.85 -0.76 -4.09
CA SER A 235 3.97 -1.12 -5.21
C SER A 235 3.43 -2.56 -5.14
N ASN A 236 3.98 -3.40 -4.25
CA ASN A 236 3.66 -4.83 -4.18
C ASN A 236 3.05 -5.29 -2.84
N THR A 237 3.08 -4.48 -1.78
CA THR A 237 2.62 -4.91 -0.46
C THR A 237 2.00 -3.78 0.37
N SER A 238 1.00 -4.12 1.18
CA SER A 238 0.31 -3.16 2.06
C SER A 238 0.82 -3.15 3.50
N GLY A 239 1.54 -4.19 3.94
CA GLY A 239 1.91 -4.39 5.35
C GLY A 239 0.73 -4.76 6.29
N LEU A 240 -0.45 -5.02 5.72
CA LEU A 240 -1.70 -5.32 6.45
C LEU A 240 -2.31 -6.67 6.03
N LEU A 241 -1.45 -7.57 5.52
CA LEU A 241 -1.89 -8.84 4.94
C LEU A 241 -2.74 -9.69 5.90
N PRO A 242 -2.35 -9.88 7.20
CA PRO A 242 -3.15 -10.66 8.13
C PRO A 242 -4.54 -10.07 8.40
N GLU A 243 -4.62 -8.74 8.54
CA GLU A 243 -5.88 -8.02 8.75
C GLU A 243 -6.81 -8.19 7.54
N ILE A 244 -6.28 -8.04 6.33
CA ILE A 244 -7.04 -8.26 5.09
C ILE A 244 -7.50 -9.72 5.00
N GLN A 245 -6.60 -10.65 5.27
CA GLN A 245 -6.89 -12.09 5.25
C GLN A 245 -7.95 -12.50 6.28
N SER A 246 -8.06 -11.78 7.39
CA SER A 246 -9.05 -12.06 8.43
C SER A 246 -10.50 -11.90 7.96
N THR A 247 -10.75 -11.10 6.92
CA THR A 247 -12.08 -10.85 6.35
C THR A 247 -12.58 -11.98 5.45
N LEU A 248 -11.65 -12.80 4.93
CA LEU A 248 -11.95 -13.86 3.98
C LEU A 248 -12.74 -14.99 4.62
N ARG A 249 -13.76 -15.47 3.91
CA ARG A 249 -14.47 -16.69 4.26
C ARG A 249 -13.52 -17.90 4.30
N LYS A 250 -13.86 -18.90 5.12
CA LYS A 250 -13.14 -20.18 5.19
C LYS A 250 -13.17 -20.90 3.81
N PRO A 251 -12.10 -21.63 3.43
CA PRO A 251 -10.78 -21.71 4.06
C PRO A 251 -9.93 -20.45 3.77
N ALA A 252 -9.62 -19.67 4.82
CA ALA A 252 -9.04 -18.32 4.69
C ALA A 252 -7.66 -18.33 4.02
N VAL A 253 -6.77 -19.25 4.38
CA VAL A 253 -5.41 -19.35 3.81
C VAL A 253 -5.44 -19.65 2.31
N LYS A 254 -6.26 -20.61 1.89
CA LYS A 254 -6.41 -20.99 0.47
C LYS A 254 -7.01 -19.84 -0.34
N ASN A 255 -8.02 -19.18 0.21
CA ASN A 255 -8.65 -18.01 -0.42
C ASN A 255 -7.67 -16.83 -0.52
N MET A 256 -6.86 -16.60 0.51
CA MET A 256 -5.86 -15.52 0.49
C MET A 256 -4.79 -15.76 -0.57
N LYS A 257 -4.31 -17.00 -0.69
CA LYS A 257 -3.35 -17.40 -1.74
C LYS A 257 -3.90 -17.19 -3.15
N LYS A 258 -5.20 -17.41 -3.38
CA LYS A 258 -5.85 -17.08 -4.65
C LYS A 258 -5.92 -15.57 -4.90
N ALA A 259 -6.24 -14.78 -3.87
CA ALA A 259 -6.25 -13.33 -3.94
C ALA A 259 -4.84 -12.77 -4.25
N LEU A 260 -3.81 -13.30 -3.60
CA LEU A 260 -2.41 -12.98 -3.87
C LEU A 260 -2.01 -13.36 -5.31
N CYS A 261 -2.41 -14.54 -5.78
CA CYS A 261 -2.16 -14.94 -7.17
C CYS A 261 -2.76 -13.93 -8.16
N LEU A 262 -4.00 -13.48 -7.94
CA LEU A 262 -4.63 -12.45 -8.78
C LEU A 262 -3.82 -11.14 -8.76
N GLN A 263 -3.38 -10.69 -7.58
CA GLN A 263 -2.55 -9.48 -7.43
C GLN A 263 -1.23 -9.59 -8.20
N TYR A 264 -0.48 -10.66 -7.98
CA TYR A 264 0.86 -10.85 -8.54
C TYR A 264 0.87 -11.37 -9.99
N THR A 265 -0.31 -11.52 -10.61
CA THR A 265 -0.44 -11.82 -12.04
C THR A 265 -1.10 -10.65 -12.76
N VAL A 266 -2.42 -10.49 -12.60
CA VAL A 266 -3.21 -9.47 -13.29
C VAL A 266 -2.85 -8.07 -12.79
N GLY A 267 -2.73 -7.89 -11.46
CA GLY A 267 -2.38 -6.58 -10.89
C GLY A 267 -1.02 -6.08 -11.36
N VAL A 268 0.01 -6.91 -11.18
CA VAL A 268 1.38 -6.61 -11.61
C VAL A 268 1.47 -6.34 -13.12
N LEU A 269 0.74 -7.10 -13.96
CA LEU A 269 0.74 -6.87 -15.42
C LEU A 269 0.37 -5.43 -15.77
N PHE A 270 -0.74 -4.93 -15.23
CA PHE A 270 -1.17 -3.55 -15.51
C PHE A 270 -0.25 -2.53 -14.83
N TYR A 271 0.21 -2.81 -13.61
CA TYR A 271 0.96 -1.82 -12.83
C TYR A 271 2.37 -1.64 -13.33
N TYR A 272 3.06 -2.75 -13.60
CA TYR A 272 4.38 -2.70 -14.22
C TYR A 272 4.27 -2.21 -15.66
N GLY A 273 3.16 -2.50 -16.35
CA GLY A 273 2.83 -1.90 -17.64
C GLY A 273 2.85 -0.36 -17.58
N VAL A 274 2.12 0.26 -16.64
CA VAL A 274 2.13 1.72 -16.48
C VAL A 274 3.53 2.24 -16.12
N ILE A 275 4.22 1.57 -15.18
CA ILE A 275 5.57 1.98 -14.75
C ILE A 275 6.53 2.04 -15.94
N VAL A 276 6.60 0.96 -16.70
CA VAL A 276 7.49 0.79 -17.86
C VAL A 276 7.08 1.71 -19.00
N MET A 277 5.79 1.81 -19.31
CA MET A 277 5.29 2.67 -20.39
C MET A 277 5.47 4.16 -20.09
N GLY A 278 5.30 4.58 -18.83
CA GLY A 278 5.56 5.95 -18.41
C GLY A 278 7.02 6.34 -18.60
N TYR A 279 7.95 5.47 -18.18
CA TYR A 279 9.38 5.69 -18.41
C TYR A 279 9.74 5.62 -19.90
N TRP A 280 9.12 4.71 -20.67
CA TRP A 280 9.32 4.64 -22.11
C TRP A 280 8.84 5.89 -22.85
N ALA A 281 7.77 6.54 -22.39
CA ALA A 281 7.22 7.72 -23.03
C ALA A 281 8.05 8.99 -22.74
N TYR A 282 8.56 9.14 -21.52
CA TYR A 282 9.18 10.40 -21.07
C TYR A 282 10.65 10.29 -20.65
N GLY A 283 11.20 9.09 -20.48
CA GLY A 283 12.58 8.87 -20.10
C GLY A 283 12.94 9.53 -18.76
N SER A 284 14.10 10.17 -18.71
CA SER A 284 14.60 10.89 -17.53
C SER A 284 13.75 12.11 -17.14
N ALA A 285 12.87 12.59 -18.03
CA ALA A 285 11.96 13.71 -17.79
C ALA A 285 10.60 13.30 -17.19
N VAL A 286 10.41 12.03 -16.84
CA VAL A 286 9.18 11.56 -16.20
C VAL A 286 8.99 12.26 -14.83
N SER A 287 7.83 12.87 -14.63
CA SER A 287 7.47 13.60 -13.41
C SER A 287 7.12 12.65 -12.27
N ALA A 288 7.16 13.18 -11.04
CA ALA A 288 6.73 12.45 -9.84
C ALA A 288 5.23 12.10 -9.86
N TYR A 289 4.43 12.74 -10.70
CA TYR A 289 3.03 12.40 -10.91
C TYR A 289 2.74 12.36 -12.42
N LEU A 290 2.79 11.15 -12.98
CA LEU A 290 2.78 10.89 -14.42
C LEU A 290 1.74 11.68 -15.25
N PRO A 291 0.52 11.96 -14.75
CA PRO A 291 -0.42 12.81 -15.47
C PRO A 291 0.08 14.22 -15.83
N GLU A 292 1.04 14.79 -15.08
CA GLU A 292 1.68 16.09 -15.38
C GLU A 292 2.43 16.09 -16.73
N ASN A 293 2.82 14.92 -17.26
CA ASN A 293 3.53 14.83 -18.55
C ASN A 293 2.61 14.56 -19.76
N LEU A 294 1.32 14.29 -19.54
CA LEU A 294 0.43 13.81 -20.61
C LEU A 294 0.16 14.91 -21.65
N SER A 295 0.52 14.66 -22.91
CA SER A 295 0.24 15.55 -24.05
C SER A 295 -1.12 15.27 -24.73
N GLY A 296 -2.07 14.75 -23.95
CA GLY A 296 -3.41 14.39 -24.39
C GLY A 296 -4.32 15.60 -24.67
N PRO A 297 -5.45 15.41 -25.37
CA PRO A 297 -6.49 16.43 -25.43
C PRO A 297 -7.04 16.70 -24.02
N LYS A 298 -7.37 17.97 -23.74
CA LYS A 298 -7.81 18.45 -22.41
C LYS A 298 -8.79 17.52 -21.69
N TRP A 299 -9.81 17.04 -22.42
CA TRP A 299 -10.86 16.19 -21.83
C TRP A 299 -10.33 14.85 -21.30
N ILE A 300 -9.28 14.26 -21.91
CA ILE A 300 -8.68 13.00 -21.43
C ILE A 300 -7.90 13.27 -20.15
N ASN A 301 -7.10 14.34 -20.12
CA ASN A 301 -6.33 14.71 -18.93
C ASN A 301 -7.28 14.99 -17.75
N VAL A 302 -8.36 15.74 -17.98
CA VAL A 302 -9.40 15.98 -16.97
C VAL A 302 -10.07 14.67 -16.53
N LEU A 303 -10.42 13.79 -17.47
CA LEU A 303 -11.06 12.50 -17.15
C LEU A 303 -10.16 11.59 -16.30
N ILE A 304 -8.89 11.43 -16.68
CA ILE A 304 -7.92 10.61 -15.94
C ILE A 304 -7.80 11.15 -14.51
N ASN A 305 -7.53 12.43 -14.35
CA ASN A 305 -7.34 13.03 -13.03
C ASN A 305 -8.61 13.02 -12.18
N ALA A 306 -9.79 13.22 -12.77
CA ALA A 306 -11.07 13.11 -12.05
C ALA A 306 -11.31 11.69 -11.53
N ILE A 307 -11.05 10.68 -12.36
CA ILE A 307 -11.18 9.27 -11.96
C ILE A 307 -10.15 8.93 -10.87
N VAL A 308 -8.90 9.39 -11.01
CA VAL A 308 -7.84 9.20 -10.00
C VAL A 308 -8.25 9.79 -8.67
N PHE A 309 -8.77 11.04 -8.64
CA PHE A 309 -9.25 11.67 -7.42
C PHE A 309 -10.42 10.89 -6.78
N LEU A 310 -11.38 10.41 -7.57
CA LEU A 310 -12.51 9.63 -7.04
C LEU A 310 -12.06 8.27 -6.49
N GLN A 311 -11.14 7.60 -7.18
CA GLN A 311 -10.57 6.34 -6.77
C GLN A 311 -9.73 6.50 -5.49
N SER A 312 -9.00 7.61 -5.37
CA SER A 312 -8.11 7.86 -4.24
C SER A 312 -8.88 8.08 -2.94
N ILE A 313 -10.12 8.58 -3.00
CA ILE A 313 -11.03 8.64 -1.84
C ILE A 313 -11.25 7.23 -1.26
N VAL A 314 -11.58 6.26 -2.10
CA VAL A 314 -11.85 4.88 -1.66
C VAL A 314 -10.58 4.24 -1.12
N SER A 315 -9.46 4.42 -1.82
CA SER A 315 -8.17 3.86 -1.40
C SER A 315 -7.68 4.47 -0.09
N GLN A 316 -7.76 5.79 0.06
CA GLN A 316 -7.40 6.47 1.30
C GLN A 316 -8.24 5.96 2.47
N HIS A 317 -9.55 5.80 2.25
CA HIS A 317 -10.43 5.31 3.30
C HIS A 317 -10.02 3.91 3.79
N MET A 318 -9.54 3.03 2.92
CA MET A 318 -9.02 1.72 3.33
C MET A 318 -7.83 1.80 4.30
N PHE A 319 -6.96 2.78 4.13
CA PHE A 319 -5.82 3.01 5.03
C PHE A 319 -6.20 3.79 6.29
N VAL A 320 -7.28 4.58 6.28
CA VAL A 320 -7.67 5.39 7.44
C VAL A 320 -8.52 4.60 8.43
N VAL A 321 -9.36 3.69 7.95
CA VAL A 321 -10.34 2.99 8.79
C VAL A 321 -9.70 2.27 9.98
N PRO A 322 -8.57 1.55 9.86
CA PRO A 322 -7.96 0.90 11.03
C PRO A 322 -7.51 1.89 12.11
N ILE A 323 -7.10 3.10 11.72
CA ILE A 323 -6.74 4.17 12.67
C ILE A 323 -8.00 4.70 13.33
N LEU A 324 -9.02 5.02 12.54
CA LEU A 324 -10.28 5.56 13.05
C LEU A 324 -10.99 4.56 13.96
N GLU A 325 -11.05 3.29 13.60
CA GLU A 325 -11.62 2.23 14.44
C GLU A 325 -10.91 2.14 15.79
N ALA A 326 -9.57 2.26 15.81
CA ALA A 326 -8.80 2.25 17.04
C ALA A 326 -9.05 3.49 17.92
N LEU A 327 -9.22 4.67 17.30
CA LEU A 327 -9.60 5.91 18.01
C LEU A 327 -11.04 5.82 18.52
N ASP A 328 -11.96 5.40 17.67
CA ASP A 328 -13.39 5.25 17.94
C ASP A 328 -13.58 4.29 19.12
N THR A 329 -12.92 3.12 19.13
CA THR A 329 -12.98 2.14 20.23
C THR A 329 -12.47 2.70 21.56
N LYS A 330 -11.50 3.63 21.52
CA LYS A 330 -10.87 4.18 22.73
C LYS A 330 -11.64 5.37 23.32
N PHE A 331 -12.26 6.18 22.48
CA PHE A 331 -12.79 7.50 22.87
C PHE A 331 -14.33 7.59 22.81
N LEU A 332 -15.01 6.70 22.08
CA LEU A 332 -16.47 6.63 22.07
C LEU A 332 -16.99 5.85 23.27
N GLU A 333 -18.19 6.19 23.72
CA GLU A 333 -18.91 5.38 24.70
C GLU A 333 -19.54 4.18 24.02
N ILE A 334 -19.01 2.99 24.31
CA ILE A 334 -19.40 1.72 23.69
C ILE A 334 -20.86 1.35 24.05
N ASP A 335 -21.33 1.78 25.23
CA ASP A 335 -22.68 1.53 25.72
C ASP A 335 -23.76 2.38 25.02
N LYS A 336 -23.34 3.40 24.24
CA LYS A 336 -24.23 4.27 23.47
C LYS A 336 -24.12 3.97 21.98
N ALA A 337 -25.21 4.18 21.24
CA ALA A 337 -25.17 4.10 19.78
C ALA A 337 -24.10 5.04 19.20
N MET A 338 -23.41 4.60 18.13
CA MET A 338 -22.36 5.37 17.45
C MET A 338 -22.87 6.76 17.00
N HIS A 339 -24.14 6.87 16.63
CA HIS A 339 -24.79 8.11 16.20
C HIS A 339 -25.59 8.81 17.31
N SER A 340 -25.40 8.44 18.58
CA SER A 340 -25.94 9.24 19.70
C SER A 340 -25.32 10.64 19.67
N GLY A 341 -26.04 11.67 20.10
CA GLY A 341 -25.60 13.06 19.94
C GLY A 341 -24.21 13.36 20.56
N GLU A 342 -23.84 12.67 21.63
CA GLU A 342 -22.53 12.79 22.26
C GLU A 342 -21.43 12.03 21.51
N ASN A 343 -21.69 10.77 21.10
CA ASN A 343 -20.76 10.02 20.27
C ASN A 343 -20.56 10.67 18.90
N LEU A 344 -21.60 11.28 18.30
CA LEU A 344 -21.50 11.99 17.03
C LEU A 344 -20.57 13.21 17.14
N LYS A 345 -20.65 13.96 18.25
CA LYS A 345 -19.74 15.08 18.53
C LYS A 345 -18.30 14.59 18.68
N ARG A 346 -18.08 13.52 19.46
CA ARG A 346 -16.74 12.92 19.64
C ARG A 346 -16.19 12.40 18.31
N LEU A 347 -17.01 11.70 17.53
CA LEU A 347 -16.66 11.18 16.20
C LEU A 347 -16.23 12.30 15.26
N PHE A 348 -17.02 13.37 15.19
CA PHE A 348 -16.71 14.55 14.37
C PHE A 348 -15.37 15.16 14.81
N LEU A 349 -15.18 15.41 16.11
CA LEU A 349 -13.96 16.02 16.64
C LEU A 349 -12.71 15.17 16.40
N LEU A 350 -12.78 13.85 16.64
CA LEU A 350 -11.67 12.92 16.43
C LEU A 350 -11.27 12.89 14.96
N ARG A 351 -12.24 12.72 14.05
CA ARG A 351 -11.98 12.67 12.61
C ARG A 351 -11.49 14.01 12.09
N ALA A 352 -12.10 15.12 12.50
CA ALA A 352 -11.66 16.45 12.10
C ALA A 352 -10.22 16.70 12.54
N SER A 353 -9.90 16.40 13.80
CA SER A 353 -8.53 16.55 14.33
C SER A 353 -7.52 15.69 13.56
N PHE A 354 -7.87 14.42 13.29
CA PHE A 354 -7.01 13.52 12.54
C PHE A 354 -6.75 14.03 11.11
N PHE A 355 -7.81 14.33 10.36
CA PHE A 355 -7.69 14.80 8.98
C PHE A 355 -7.00 16.17 8.91
N THR A 356 -7.30 17.10 9.81
CA THR A 356 -6.60 18.39 9.88
C THR A 356 -5.11 18.22 10.11
N GLY A 357 -4.70 17.40 11.08
CA GLY A 357 -3.29 17.14 11.34
C GLY A 357 -2.59 16.47 10.15
N ASN A 358 -3.24 15.47 9.55
CA ASN A 358 -2.69 14.72 8.44
C ASN A 358 -2.54 15.58 7.17
N THR A 359 -3.56 16.38 6.85
CA THR A 359 -3.56 17.33 5.74
C THR A 359 -2.56 18.46 5.95
N PHE A 360 -2.41 18.95 7.18
CA PHE A 360 -1.40 19.97 7.51
C PHE A 360 0.01 19.46 7.21
N VAL A 361 0.35 18.26 7.67
CA VAL A 361 1.67 17.66 7.40
C VAL A 361 1.87 17.41 5.90
N ALA A 362 0.85 16.90 5.19
CA ALA A 362 0.92 16.70 3.74
C ALA A 362 1.10 18.02 2.96
N ALA A 363 0.47 19.12 3.40
CA ALA A 363 0.62 20.44 2.80
C ALA A 363 1.97 21.10 3.12
N ALA A 364 2.49 20.82 4.31
CA ALA A 364 3.80 21.27 4.78
C ALA A 364 4.95 20.60 4.01
N PHE A 365 4.82 19.31 3.69
CA PHE A 365 5.83 18.50 3.01
C PHE A 365 5.24 17.80 1.77
N PRO A 366 4.94 18.52 0.68
CA PRO A 366 4.22 17.97 -0.47
C PRO A 366 5.08 17.10 -1.41
N PHE A 367 5.98 16.27 -0.88
CA PHE A 367 6.90 15.42 -1.66
C PHE A 367 6.38 13.98 -1.73
N MET A 368 5.69 13.64 -2.81
CA MET A 368 5.04 12.34 -2.97
C MET A 368 6.04 11.17 -2.96
N GLY A 369 7.20 11.37 -3.60
CA GLY A 369 8.28 10.39 -3.61
C GLY A 369 8.85 10.09 -2.24
N ASP A 370 8.97 11.10 -1.39
CA ASP A 370 9.56 10.96 -0.06
C ASP A 370 8.67 10.14 0.86
N PHE A 371 7.34 10.35 0.82
CA PHE A 371 6.39 9.54 1.58
C PHE A 371 6.44 8.08 1.15
N VAL A 372 6.44 7.82 -0.15
CA VAL A 372 6.52 6.46 -0.71
C VAL A 372 7.83 5.79 -0.27
N ASN A 373 8.97 6.47 -0.45
CA ASN A 373 10.26 5.92 -0.09
C ASN A 373 10.41 5.70 1.42
N PHE A 374 9.91 6.60 2.25
CA PHE A 374 9.99 6.44 3.71
C PHE A 374 9.09 5.29 4.19
N LEU A 375 7.86 5.20 3.66
CA LEU A 375 6.89 4.13 3.93
C LEU A 375 7.46 2.76 3.54
N GLY A 376 8.00 2.64 2.33
CA GLY A 376 8.60 1.40 1.84
C GLY A 376 9.79 0.96 2.69
N SER A 377 10.64 1.91 3.08
CA SER A 377 11.95 1.63 3.68
C SER A 377 11.82 1.22 5.14
N PHE A 378 11.31 2.13 5.97
CA PHE A 378 11.33 1.97 7.41
C PHE A 378 10.23 1.02 7.90
N SER A 379 9.06 1.03 7.25
CA SER A 379 7.90 0.25 7.71
C SER A 379 7.68 -1.03 6.92
N LEU A 380 7.61 -0.97 5.58
CA LEU A 380 7.23 -2.15 4.79
C LEU A 380 8.34 -3.19 4.64
N VAL A 381 9.62 -2.82 4.53
CA VAL A 381 10.72 -3.80 4.45
C VAL A 381 10.69 -4.77 5.65
N PRO A 382 10.66 -4.31 6.93
CA PRO A 382 10.54 -5.21 8.07
C PRO A 382 9.26 -6.05 8.08
N LEU A 383 8.09 -5.42 7.83
CA LEU A 383 6.79 -6.09 7.85
C LEU A 383 6.68 -7.19 6.79
N THR A 384 7.32 -6.99 5.65
CA THR A 384 7.20 -7.86 4.47
C THR A 384 8.24 -8.97 4.48
N PHE A 385 9.50 -8.70 4.82
CA PHE A 385 10.57 -9.70 4.68
C PHE A 385 11.08 -10.24 6.01
N MET A 386 11.35 -9.35 6.96
CA MET A 386 11.96 -9.73 8.24
C MET A 386 10.98 -10.49 9.11
N PHE A 387 9.80 -9.95 9.36
CA PHE A 387 8.83 -10.51 10.31
C PHE A 387 8.27 -11.88 9.86
N PRO A 388 7.92 -12.12 8.58
CA PRO A 388 7.48 -13.45 8.16
C PRO A 388 8.58 -14.51 8.29
N SER A 389 9.85 -14.13 8.07
CA SER A 389 10.99 -15.02 8.26
C SER A 389 11.25 -15.31 9.75
N MET A 390 11.08 -14.32 10.62
CA MET A 390 11.10 -14.52 12.08
C MET A 390 10.01 -15.51 12.52
N LEU A 391 8.76 -15.30 12.07
CA LEU A 391 7.65 -16.21 12.33
C LEU A 391 7.99 -17.65 11.88
N PHE A 392 8.57 -17.82 10.69
CA PHE A 392 8.98 -19.14 10.22
C PHE A 392 9.99 -19.80 11.15
N ILE A 393 11.06 -19.09 11.53
CA ILE A 393 12.10 -19.63 12.42
C ILE A 393 11.49 -20.03 13.78
N LYS A 394 10.60 -19.22 14.35
CA LYS A 394 10.04 -19.51 15.67
C LYS A 394 8.99 -20.63 15.65
N VAL A 395 8.09 -20.63 14.67
CA VAL A 395 6.95 -21.56 14.60
C VAL A 395 7.35 -22.89 13.95
N LYS A 396 8.07 -22.85 12.82
CA LYS A 396 8.43 -24.04 12.03
C LYS A 396 9.91 -24.41 12.12
N GLY A 397 10.74 -23.60 12.78
CA GLY A 397 12.18 -23.85 12.83
C GLY A 397 12.53 -25.21 13.44
N ARG A 398 11.83 -25.71 14.46
CA ARG A 398 12.20 -27.01 15.07
C ARG A 398 12.11 -28.18 14.09
N THR A 399 11.16 -28.16 13.17
CA THR A 399 10.93 -29.23 12.17
C THR A 399 11.52 -28.92 10.80
N ALA A 400 12.01 -27.70 10.58
CA ALA A 400 12.58 -27.27 9.30
C ALA A 400 14.01 -27.79 9.08
N SER A 401 14.33 -28.09 7.81
CA SER A 401 15.69 -28.41 7.36
C SER A 401 16.66 -27.25 7.60
N ILE A 402 17.96 -27.56 7.68
CA ILE A 402 19.02 -26.57 7.89
C ILE A 402 19.01 -25.50 6.79
N GLU A 403 18.80 -25.90 5.53
CA GLU A 403 18.70 -24.99 4.39
C GLU A 403 17.58 -23.95 4.55
N LYS A 404 16.38 -24.39 4.97
CA LYS A 404 15.25 -23.48 5.21
C LYS A 404 15.56 -22.52 6.35
N LYS A 405 16.21 -22.98 7.42
CA LYS A 405 16.64 -22.10 8.51
C LYS A 405 17.66 -21.08 8.03
N ALA A 406 18.66 -21.50 7.26
CA ALA A 406 19.69 -20.62 6.72
C ALA A 406 19.07 -19.55 5.81
N TRP A 407 18.14 -19.93 4.94
CA TRP A 407 17.39 -19.01 4.08
C TRP A 407 16.63 -17.95 4.88
N HIS A 408 15.87 -18.34 5.90
CA HIS A 408 15.13 -17.37 6.70
C HIS A 408 16.02 -16.50 7.60
N TRP A 409 17.15 -17.02 8.08
CA TRP A 409 18.15 -16.19 8.76
C TRP A 409 18.81 -15.19 7.83
N PHE A 410 19.16 -15.60 6.60
CA PHE A 410 19.63 -14.70 5.56
C PHE A 410 18.60 -13.59 5.31
N ASN A 411 17.32 -13.93 5.14
CA ASN A 411 16.26 -12.95 4.91
C ASN A 411 16.13 -11.94 6.06
N ILE A 412 16.29 -12.37 7.32
CA ILE A 412 16.26 -11.48 8.48
C ILE A 412 17.43 -10.49 8.42
N ILE A 413 18.66 -10.98 8.23
CA ILE A 413 19.86 -10.14 8.22
C ILE A 413 19.85 -9.20 7.01
N PHE A 414 19.57 -9.73 5.82
CA PHE A 414 19.49 -8.95 4.58
C PHE A 414 18.40 -7.88 4.68
N SER A 415 17.20 -8.23 5.15
CA SER A 415 16.11 -7.26 5.32
C SER A 415 16.45 -6.18 6.35
N PHE A 416 17.15 -6.53 7.43
CA PHE A 416 17.60 -5.54 8.43
C PHE A 416 18.58 -4.54 7.82
N VAL A 417 19.60 -5.02 7.10
CA VAL A 417 20.57 -4.16 6.40
C VAL A 417 19.88 -3.31 5.33
N LEU A 418 18.98 -3.92 4.55
CA LEU A 418 18.20 -3.21 3.53
C LEU A 418 17.32 -2.12 4.14
N THR A 419 16.67 -2.38 5.28
CA THR A 419 15.87 -1.38 6.01
C THR A 419 16.73 -0.17 6.38
N ILE A 420 17.93 -0.40 6.90
CA ILE A 420 18.86 0.69 7.27
C ILE A 420 19.27 1.49 6.03
N ALA A 421 19.76 0.80 4.97
CA ALA A 421 20.24 1.47 3.76
C ALA A 421 19.14 2.29 3.06
N THR A 422 17.96 1.71 2.91
CA THR A 422 16.80 2.38 2.28
C THR A 422 16.25 3.51 3.15
N THR A 423 16.26 3.37 4.48
CA THR A 423 15.84 4.45 5.39
C THR A 423 16.82 5.63 5.34
N ILE A 424 18.13 5.38 5.31
CA ILE A 424 19.13 6.44 5.13
C ILE A 424 18.89 7.17 3.79
N SER A 425 18.59 6.43 2.73
CA SER A 425 18.23 7.03 1.44
C SER A 425 16.98 7.91 1.53
N ALA A 426 15.91 7.41 2.17
CA ALA A 426 14.67 8.15 2.29
C ALA A 426 14.85 9.45 3.10
N VAL A 427 15.60 9.38 4.22
CA VAL A 427 15.93 10.57 5.03
C VAL A 427 16.76 11.56 4.24
N ARG A 428 17.74 11.08 3.45
CA ARG A 428 18.55 11.96 2.59
C ARG A 428 17.69 12.69 1.56
N LEU A 429 16.79 11.99 0.87
CA LEU A 429 15.88 12.61 -0.11
C LEU A 429 15.01 13.69 0.53
N ILE A 430 14.46 13.40 1.72
CA ILE A 430 13.68 14.38 2.50
C ILE A 430 14.52 15.62 2.84
N VAL A 431 15.75 15.43 3.32
CA VAL A 431 16.65 16.54 3.68
C VAL A 431 17.00 17.37 2.45
N ASP A 432 17.35 16.73 1.33
CA ASP A 432 17.70 17.39 0.07
C ASP A 432 16.51 18.21 -0.49
N ASN A 433 15.28 17.71 -0.33
CA ASN A 433 14.06 18.41 -0.74
C ASN A 433 13.71 19.58 0.20
N ILE A 434 13.79 19.39 1.53
CA ILE A 434 13.52 20.44 2.53
C ILE A 434 14.51 21.61 2.38
N GLN A 435 15.79 21.34 2.07
CA GLN A 435 16.79 22.40 1.89
C GLN A 435 16.47 23.35 0.73
N LYS A 436 15.80 22.85 -0.31
CA LYS A 436 15.44 23.63 -1.50
C LYS A 436 14.05 24.27 -1.39
N TYR A 437 13.19 23.70 -0.56
CA TYR A 437 11.78 24.07 -0.47
C TYR A 437 11.54 25.15 0.59
N HIS A 438 10.87 26.22 0.18
CA HIS A 438 10.31 27.20 1.10
C HIS A 438 8.93 26.75 1.57
N PHE A 439 8.67 26.81 2.87
CA PHE A 439 7.43 26.35 3.47
C PHE A 439 6.20 26.96 2.79
N PHE A 440 5.30 26.09 2.27
CA PHE A 440 4.11 26.45 1.48
C PHE A 440 4.38 27.15 0.12
N ALA A 441 5.56 26.98 -0.46
CA ALA A 441 5.83 27.29 -1.86
C ALA A 441 5.16 26.26 -2.78
N ASP A 442 4.93 26.59 -4.04
CA ASP A 442 4.44 25.59 -4.99
C ASP A 442 5.55 24.56 -5.23
N ALA A 443 5.22 23.28 -5.04
CA ALA A 443 6.17 22.16 -5.03
C ALA A 443 6.09 21.32 -6.30
#